data_AF-A0A2X5NL92-F1
#
_entry.id   AF-A0A2X5NL92-F1
#
_cell.length_a   1.000
_cell.length_b   1.000
_cell.length_c   1.000
_cell.angle_alpha   90.00
_cell.angle_beta   90.00
_cell.angle_gamma   90.00
#
_symmetry.space_group_name_H-M   'P 1'
#
loop_
_entity.id
_entity.type
_entity.pdbx_description
1 polymer ?
#
loop_
_entity_poly.entity_id
_entity_poly.type
_entity_poly.pdbx_seq_one_letter_code
_entity_poly.pdbx_strand_id
1 'polypeptide(L)'
;MSDSLTLQPVAHVEGTVNLPGSKSVSNRALLLAAMAKGTTRLTNLLDSDDIKHMLNGLSLLGVQYSLSDDRTECVVTGTGDALRSPGAVELFLGNAGTAMRPLAAALSLAGNDIILTGEPRMKERPIGHLVDALRQGGAEITYLENEDYPPLRIGGGFTGARSVWMAASPASF
;
A
#
# COMPACT_ATOMS: atom_id res chain seq x y z
N MET A 1 -32.79 16.18 -2.71
CA MET A 1 -32.49 17.52 -2.17
C MET A 1 -31.02 17.73 -2.38
N SER A 2 -30.62 18.85 -2.98
CA SER A 2 -29.19 19.18 -3.15
C SER A 2 -28.70 19.71 -1.81
N ASP A 3 -27.81 18.98 -1.14
CA ASP A 3 -27.17 19.49 0.07
C ASP A 3 -26.40 20.77 -0.30
N SER A 4 -26.82 21.88 0.29
CA SER A 4 -26.20 23.19 0.05
C SER A 4 -25.85 23.85 1.37
N LEU A 5 -24.66 24.45 1.42
CA LEU A 5 -24.14 25.20 2.55
C LEU A 5 -23.82 26.61 2.08
N THR A 6 -24.48 27.62 2.66
CA THR A 6 -24.17 29.03 2.39
C THR A 6 -23.22 29.55 3.45
N LEU A 7 -22.00 29.90 3.06
CA LEU A 7 -21.00 30.49 3.95
C LEU A 7 -21.23 32.01 4.03
N GLN A 8 -21.38 32.53 5.25
CA GLN A 8 -21.44 33.98 5.48
C GLN A 8 -20.05 34.61 5.35
N PRO A 9 -19.94 35.90 4.93
CA PRO A 9 -18.65 36.57 4.85
C PRO A 9 -17.93 36.60 6.20
N VAL A 10 -16.66 36.20 6.21
CA VAL A 10 -15.78 36.25 7.38
C VAL A 10 -14.78 37.40 7.20
N ALA A 11 -14.78 38.36 8.11
CA ALA A 11 -14.00 39.59 8.00
C ALA A 11 -12.49 39.39 8.27
N HIS A 12 -12.13 38.38 9.06
CA HIS A 12 -10.73 38.05 9.39
C HIS A 12 -10.62 36.59 9.82
N VAL A 13 -9.53 35.92 9.44
CA VAL A 13 -9.21 34.53 9.85
C VAL A 13 -7.75 34.47 10.26
N GLU A 14 -7.51 33.95 11.46
CA GLU A 14 -6.17 33.65 11.99
C GLU A 14 -6.23 32.34 12.75
N GLY A 15 -5.22 31.48 12.58
CA GLY A 15 -5.12 30.20 13.27
C GLY A 15 -4.20 29.20 12.57
N THR A 16 -4.07 28.01 13.14
CA THR A 16 -3.35 26.88 12.55
C THR A 16 -4.31 25.73 12.34
N VAL A 17 -4.24 25.09 11.16
CA VAL A 17 -5.05 23.92 10.83
C VAL A 17 -4.12 22.73 10.66
N ASN A 18 -4.40 21.67 11.41
CA ASN A 18 -3.75 20.37 11.20
C ASN A 18 -4.51 19.64 10.10
N LEU A 19 -3.88 19.50 8.94
CA LEU A 19 -4.44 18.70 7.86
C LEU A 19 -4.30 17.21 8.21
N PRO A 20 -5.33 16.39 7.92
CA PRO A 20 -5.22 14.96 8.09
C PRO A 20 -4.08 14.40 7.22
N GLY A 21 -3.51 13.29 7.67
CA GLY A 21 -2.46 12.60 6.93
C GLY A 21 -2.83 12.32 5.47
N SER A 22 -1.84 12.36 4.57
CA SER A 22 -2.06 11.92 3.20
C SER A 22 -2.11 10.39 3.16
N LYS A 23 -3.13 9.84 2.49
CA LYS A 23 -3.31 8.40 2.26
C LYS A 23 -2.06 7.75 1.65
N SER A 24 -1.52 8.34 0.58
CA SER A 24 -0.37 7.78 -0.13
C SER A 24 0.92 7.89 0.69
N VAL A 25 1.07 8.93 1.52
CA VAL A 25 2.22 9.09 2.43
C VAL A 25 2.11 8.08 3.57
N SER A 26 0.93 7.92 4.16
CA SER A 26 0.65 6.98 5.24
C SER A 26 0.95 5.53 4.82
N ASN A 27 0.46 5.09 3.65
CA ASN A 27 0.75 3.76 3.11
C ASN A 27 2.24 3.52 2.87
N ARG A 28 2.95 4.49 2.29
CA ARG A 28 4.40 4.40 2.07
C ARG A 28 5.18 4.36 3.39
N ALA A 29 4.80 5.21 4.34
CA ALA A 29 5.45 5.27 5.65
C ALA A 29 5.28 3.96 6.42
N LEU A 30 4.09 3.37 6.41
CA LEU A 30 3.82 2.07 7.04
C LEU A 30 4.65 0.94 6.42
N LEU A 31 4.69 0.85 5.09
CA LEU A 31 5.46 -0.18 4.41
C LEU A 31 6.96 -0.06 4.72
N LEU A 32 7.51 1.15 4.64
CA LEU A 32 8.92 1.40 4.94
C LEU A 32 9.25 1.15 6.41
N ALA A 33 8.37 1.55 7.33
CA ALA A 33 8.53 1.30 8.76
C ALA A 33 8.51 -0.21 9.07
N ALA A 34 7.65 -0.97 8.39
CA ALA A 34 7.56 -2.43 8.55
C ALA A 34 8.84 -3.15 8.09
N MET A 35 9.52 -2.65 7.05
CA MET A 35 10.76 -3.22 6.53
C MET A 35 12.03 -2.69 7.21
N ALA A 36 11.94 -1.58 7.93
CA ALA A 36 13.08 -0.96 8.61
C ALA A 36 13.61 -1.83 9.74
N LYS A 37 14.88 -1.63 10.12
CA LYS A 37 15.44 -2.23 11.34
C LYS A 37 15.10 -1.35 12.55
N GLY A 38 14.45 -1.94 13.55
CA GLY A 38 14.11 -1.26 14.81
C GLY A 38 12.66 -0.77 14.86
N THR A 39 12.38 0.21 15.71
CA THR A 39 11.01 0.70 15.96
C THR A 39 10.84 2.10 15.39
N THR A 40 9.75 2.31 14.63
CA THR A 40 9.40 3.60 14.03
C THR A 40 8.08 4.09 14.62
N ARG A 41 8.05 5.33 15.12
CA ARG A 41 6.81 6.02 15.53
C ARG A 41 6.35 6.94 14.40
N LEU A 42 5.21 6.63 13.81
CA LEU A 42 4.52 7.44 12.82
C LEU A 42 3.47 8.31 13.51
N THR A 43 3.40 9.58 13.12
CA THR A 43 2.43 10.57 13.63
C THR A 43 1.66 11.19 12.48
N ASN A 44 0.46 11.71 12.73
CA ASN A 44 -0.44 12.25 11.71
C ASN A 44 -0.76 11.21 10.61
N LEU A 45 -0.97 9.95 11.02
CA LEU A 45 -1.46 8.89 10.16
C LEU A 45 -2.92 9.15 9.80
N LEU A 46 -3.30 8.87 8.55
CA LEU A 46 -4.69 9.01 8.13
C LEU A 46 -5.57 7.89 8.73
N ASP A 47 -6.59 8.24 9.51
CA ASP A 47 -7.66 7.28 9.84
C ASP A 47 -8.56 7.07 8.61
N SER A 48 -8.36 5.96 7.92
CA SER A 48 -9.19 5.55 6.79
C SER A 48 -9.15 4.04 6.61
N ASP A 49 -10.16 3.50 5.92
CA ASP A 49 -10.25 2.05 5.71
C ASP A 49 -9.07 1.50 4.91
N ASP A 50 -8.54 2.26 3.97
CA ASP A 50 -7.32 1.91 3.24
C ASP A 50 -6.11 1.68 4.17
N ILE A 51 -5.96 2.51 5.20
CA ILE A 51 -4.87 2.36 6.18
C ILE A 51 -5.13 1.18 7.12
N LYS A 52 -6.39 0.92 7.49
CA LYS A 52 -6.76 -0.27 8.28
C LYS A 52 -6.45 -1.55 7.51
N HIS A 53 -6.77 -1.60 6.21
CA HIS A 53 -6.43 -2.74 5.36
C HIS A 53 -4.92 -2.95 5.23
N MET A 54 -4.15 -1.86 5.09
CA MET A 54 -2.68 -1.93 5.08
C MET A 54 -2.14 -2.50 6.40
N LEU A 55 -2.59 -1.99 7.56
CA LEU A 55 -2.17 -2.46 8.88
C LEU A 55 -2.55 -3.93 9.12
N ASN A 56 -3.75 -4.33 8.73
CA ASN A 56 -4.19 -5.73 8.82
C ASN A 56 -3.31 -6.63 7.95
N GLY A 57 -3.01 -6.21 6.72
CA GLY A 57 -2.10 -6.94 5.83
C GLY A 57 -0.70 -7.10 6.43
N LEU A 58 -0.13 -6.03 6.98
CA LEU A 58 1.16 -6.07 7.68
C LEU A 58 1.11 -7.00 8.91
N SER A 59 0.01 -7.00 9.67
CA SER A 59 -0.18 -7.92 10.81
C SER A 59 -0.16 -9.38 10.37
N LEU A 60 -0.80 -9.72 9.25
CA LEU A 60 -0.81 -11.07 8.69
C LEU A 60 0.58 -11.54 8.25
N LEU A 61 1.45 -10.59 7.87
CA LEU A 61 2.86 -10.81 7.57
C LEU A 61 3.75 -10.84 8.83
N GLY A 62 3.15 -10.82 10.02
CA GLY A 62 3.87 -10.89 11.30
C GLY A 62 4.49 -9.57 11.78
N VAL A 63 4.18 -8.45 11.12
CA VAL A 63 4.65 -7.13 11.55
C VAL A 63 3.88 -6.70 12.80
N GLN A 64 4.61 -6.39 13.86
CA GLN A 64 4.02 -5.91 15.11
C GLN A 64 3.85 -4.39 15.07
N TYR A 65 2.67 -3.92 15.47
CA TYR A 65 2.41 -2.50 15.64
C TYR A 65 1.49 -2.21 16.81
N SER A 66 1.51 -0.97 17.28
CA SER A 66 0.56 -0.41 18.24
C SER A 66 0.00 0.88 17.66
N LEU A 67 -1.33 1.02 17.66
CA LEU A 67 -2.06 2.16 17.13
C LEU A 67 -2.69 2.92 18.30
N SER A 68 -2.60 4.26 18.30
CA SER A 68 -3.27 5.11 19.30
C SER A 68 -4.80 5.03 19.21
N ASP A 69 -5.48 5.41 20.29
CA ASP A 69 -6.96 5.38 20.36
C ASP A 69 -7.62 6.25 19.27
N ASP A 70 -7.00 7.39 18.94
CA ASP A 70 -7.43 8.30 17.87
C ASP A 70 -6.92 7.90 16.48
N ARG A 71 -6.12 6.82 16.40
CA ARG A 71 -5.53 6.24 15.19
C ARG A 71 -4.63 7.17 14.39
N THR A 72 -4.19 8.29 14.96
CA THR A 72 -3.29 9.23 14.28
C THR A 72 -1.81 8.91 14.53
N GLU A 73 -1.50 8.04 15.49
CA GLU A 73 -0.15 7.58 15.76
C GLU A 73 -0.03 6.06 15.71
N CYS A 74 1.02 5.58 15.05
CA CYS A 74 1.30 4.15 14.94
C CYS A 74 2.78 3.88 15.21
N VAL A 75 3.05 3.00 16.18
CA VAL A 75 4.39 2.51 16.49
C VAL A 75 4.55 1.15 15.83
N VAL A 76 5.46 1.03 14.88
CA VAL A 76 5.73 -0.19 14.11
C VAL A 76 7.10 -0.74 14.48
N THR A 77 7.16 -2.02 14.84
CA THR A 77 8.42 -2.75 14.99
C THR A 77 8.75 -3.40 13.66
N GLY A 78 9.74 -2.84 12.97
CA GLY A 78 10.13 -3.31 11.66
C GLY A 78 10.92 -4.63 11.71
N THR A 79 10.78 -5.42 10.65
CA THR A 79 11.39 -6.75 10.51
C THR A 79 12.90 -6.67 10.24
N GLY A 80 13.39 -5.52 9.75
CA GLY A 80 14.77 -5.34 9.32
C GLY A 80 15.16 -6.10 8.07
N ASP A 81 14.20 -6.67 7.34
CA ASP A 81 14.38 -7.47 6.12
C ASP A 81 13.13 -7.39 5.22
N ALA A 82 13.19 -7.99 4.04
CA ALA A 82 12.03 -8.16 3.17
C ALA A 82 10.86 -8.87 3.88
N LEU A 83 9.64 -8.46 3.56
CA LEU A 83 8.43 -9.01 4.16
C LEU A 83 8.21 -10.46 3.69
N ARG A 84 7.92 -11.35 4.63
CA ARG A 84 7.72 -12.78 4.41
C ARG A 84 6.42 -13.23 5.07
N SER A 85 5.70 -14.12 4.41
CA SER A 85 4.62 -14.86 5.05
C SER A 85 5.11 -16.25 5.49
N PRO A 86 4.71 -16.76 6.66
CA PRO A 86 5.03 -18.13 7.08
C PRO A 86 4.33 -19.21 6.26
N GLY A 87 3.38 -18.84 5.39
CA GLY A 87 2.67 -19.75 4.48
C GLY A 87 1.81 -19.01 3.47
N ALA A 88 0.90 -19.74 2.82
CA ALA A 88 -0.05 -19.14 1.89
C ALA A 88 -0.99 -18.17 2.61
N VAL A 89 -1.06 -16.92 2.16
CA VAL A 89 -1.93 -15.90 2.76
C VAL A 89 -2.56 -15.01 1.69
N GLU A 90 -3.79 -14.59 1.92
CA GLU A 90 -4.48 -13.60 1.10
C GLU A 90 -4.54 -12.27 1.84
N LEU A 91 -4.07 -11.20 1.20
CA LEU A 91 -4.12 -9.83 1.70
C LEU A 91 -5.19 -9.05 0.93
N PHE A 92 -6.26 -8.70 1.64
CA PHE A 92 -7.32 -7.86 1.12
C PHE A 92 -7.01 -6.37 1.37
N LEU A 93 -6.88 -5.59 0.29
CA LEU A 93 -6.49 -4.18 0.34
C LEU A 93 -7.63 -3.20 0.01
N GLY A 94 -8.89 -3.66 -0.02
CA GLY A 94 -10.04 -2.82 -0.37
C GLY A 94 -9.84 -2.10 -1.70
N ASN A 95 -9.99 -0.77 -1.71
CA ASN A 95 -9.71 0.11 -2.86
C ASN A 95 -8.38 0.88 -2.73
N ALA A 96 -7.48 0.46 -1.83
CA ALA A 96 -6.21 1.11 -1.53
C ALA A 96 -5.15 0.89 -2.64
N GLY A 97 -5.36 1.48 -3.82
CA GLY A 97 -4.43 1.35 -4.95
C GLY A 97 -3.02 1.87 -4.64
N THR A 98 -2.91 2.81 -3.69
CA THR A 98 -1.64 3.33 -3.17
C THR A 98 -0.90 2.36 -2.23
N ALA A 99 -1.57 1.31 -1.75
CA ALA A 99 -0.96 0.20 -1.01
C ALA A 99 -0.62 -0.99 -1.93
N MET A 100 -1.55 -1.35 -2.84
CA MET A 100 -1.43 -2.49 -3.75
C MET A 100 -0.10 -2.55 -4.50
N ARG A 101 0.28 -1.44 -5.18
CA ARG A 101 1.49 -1.40 -6.01
C ARG A 101 2.79 -1.50 -5.19
N PRO A 102 3.00 -0.68 -4.14
CA PRO A 102 4.19 -0.83 -3.29
C PRO A 102 4.29 -2.19 -2.60
N LEU A 103 3.17 -2.75 -2.12
CA LEU A 103 3.16 -4.07 -1.51
C LEU A 103 3.55 -5.16 -2.51
N ALA A 104 2.99 -5.15 -3.72
CA ALA A 104 3.36 -6.11 -4.76
C ALA A 104 4.88 -6.12 -4.99
N ALA A 105 5.49 -4.95 -5.12
CA ALA A 105 6.94 -4.83 -5.29
C ALA A 105 7.73 -5.32 -4.06
N ALA A 106 7.32 -4.92 -2.85
CA ALA A 106 8.01 -5.31 -1.62
C ALA A 106 7.93 -6.82 -1.36
N LEU A 107 6.78 -7.44 -1.62
CA LEU A 107 6.57 -8.87 -1.45
C LEU A 107 7.34 -9.71 -2.49
N SER A 108 7.69 -9.12 -3.64
CA SER A 108 8.55 -9.81 -4.63
C SER A 108 10.00 -9.96 -4.18
N LEU A 109 10.46 -9.24 -3.15
CA LEU A 109 11.85 -9.27 -2.65
C LEU A 109 12.20 -10.55 -1.89
N ALA A 110 11.21 -11.29 -1.42
CA ALA A 110 11.40 -12.55 -0.71
C ALA A 110 10.50 -13.64 -1.31
N GLY A 111 10.94 -14.90 -1.21
CA GLY A 111 10.09 -16.05 -1.56
C GLY A 111 8.83 -16.06 -0.69
N ASN A 112 7.67 -16.00 -1.33
CA ASN A 112 6.37 -15.80 -0.72
C ASN A 112 5.31 -16.64 -1.45
N ASP A 113 4.17 -16.87 -0.80
CA ASP A 113 2.96 -17.37 -1.46
C ASP A 113 1.79 -16.48 -1.04
N ILE A 114 1.73 -15.28 -1.61
CA ILE A 114 0.79 -14.25 -1.18
C ILE A 114 -0.14 -13.87 -2.31
N ILE A 115 -1.44 -13.89 -2.03
CA ILE A 115 -2.46 -13.34 -2.92
C ILE A 115 -2.76 -11.90 -2.51
N LEU A 116 -2.59 -10.95 -3.43
CA LEU A 116 -3.01 -9.56 -3.27
C LEU A 116 -4.33 -9.35 -4.00
N THR A 117 -5.37 -8.95 -3.26
CA THR A 117 -6.72 -8.74 -3.81
C THR A 117 -7.39 -7.50 -3.18
N GLY A 118 -8.60 -7.20 -3.62
CA GLY A 118 -9.38 -6.07 -3.13
C GLY A 118 -10.83 -6.13 -3.59
N GLU A 119 -11.53 -5.01 -3.46
CA GLU A 119 -12.89 -4.84 -3.94
C GLU A 119 -12.99 -4.96 -5.48
N PRO A 120 -14.19 -5.17 -6.05
CA PRO A 120 -14.37 -5.25 -7.50
C PRO A 120 -13.70 -4.10 -8.26
N ARG A 121 -13.79 -2.87 -7.72
CA ARG A 121 -13.19 -1.68 -8.33
C ARG A 121 -11.66 -1.72 -8.33
N MET A 122 -11.00 -2.44 -7.42
CA MET A 122 -9.56 -2.70 -7.47
C MET A 122 -9.19 -3.63 -8.62
N LYS A 123 -10.01 -4.64 -8.89
CA LYS A 123 -9.80 -5.62 -9.98
C LYS A 123 -9.98 -5.02 -11.38
N GLU A 124 -10.48 -3.79 -11.47
CA GLU A 124 -10.57 -3.01 -12.70
C GLU A 124 -9.40 -2.02 -12.87
N ARG A 125 -8.45 -1.98 -11.93
CA ARG A 125 -7.31 -1.04 -11.99
C ARG A 125 -6.09 -1.69 -12.61
N PRO A 126 -5.53 -1.12 -13.70
CA PRO A 126 -4.40 -1.73 -14.37
C PRO A 126 -3.14 -1.69 -13.48
N ILE A 127 -2.44 -2.82 -13.46
CA ILE A 127 -1.16 -3.01 -12.75
C ILE A 127 -0.09 -3.66 -13.65
N GLY A 128 -0.44 -4.01 -14.89
CA GLY A 128 0.42 -4.64 -15.90
C GLY A 128 1.85 -4.12 -15.95
N HIS A 129 2.01 -2.81 -16.17
CA HIS A 129 3.34 -2.19 -16.27
C HIS A 129 4.24 -2.40 -15.05
N LEU A 130 3.68 -2.50 -13.84
CA LEU A 130 4.46 -2.82 -12.64
C LEU A 130 4.87 -4.28 -12.65
N VAL A 131 3.95 -5.19 -12.99
CA VAL A 131 4.23 -6.62 -13.05
C VAL A 131 5.30 -6.93 -14.09
N ASP A 132 5.23 -6.30 -15.27
CA ASP A 132 6.25 -6.43 -16.31
C ASP A 132 7.63 -5.94 -15.83
N ALA A 133 7.67 -4.81 -15.13
CA ALA A 133 8.89 -4.27 -14.56
C ALA A 133 9.50 -5.21 -13.50
N LEU A 134 8.67 -5.80 -12.63
CA LEU A 134 9.12 -6.74 -11.60
C LEU A 134 9.59 -8.07 -12.22
N ARG A 135 8.87 -8.59 -13.22
CA ARG A 135 9.25 -9.81 -13.95
C ARG A 135 10.59 -9.67 -14.68
N GLN A 136 10.91 -8.49 -15.21
CA GLN A 136 12.24 -8.20 -15.78
C GLN A 136 13.38 -8.40 -14.77
N GLY A 137 13.12 -8.19 -13.48
CA GLY A 137 14.05 -8.47 -12.38
C GLY A 137 13.93 -9.86 -11.76
N GLY A 138 13.21 -10.77 -12.41
CA GLY A 138 13.05 -12.18 -11.97
C GLY A 138 11.87 -12.45 -11.05
N ALA A 139 11.00 -11.48 -10.78
CA ALA A 139 9.86 -11.71 -9.90
C ALA A 139 8.86 -12.71 -10.51
N GLU A 140 8.45 -13.69 -9.70
CA GLU A 140 7.38 -14.64 -10.02
C GLU A 140 6.04 -14.03 -9.56
N ILE A 141 5.23 -13.60 -10.54
CA ILE A 141 3.92 -13.00 -10.30
C ILE A 141 2.93 -13.60 -11.28
N THR A 142 1.77 -14.04 -10.78
CA THR A 142 0.71 -14.66 -11.58
C THR A 142 -0.60 -13.88 -11.42
N TYR A 143 -1.25 -13.54 -12.53
CA TYR A 143 -2.63 -13.02 -12.51
C TYR A 143 -3.58 -14.18 -12.23
N LEU A 144 -4.50 -14.01 -11.27
CA LEU A 144 -5.45 -15.05 -10.90
C LEU A 144 -6.79 -14.94 -11.64
N GLU A 145 -7.07 -13.77 -12.20
CA GLU A 145 -8.29 -13.50 -12.97
C GLU A 145 -7.88 -12.95 -14.36
N ASN A 146 -8.03 -11.64 -14.58
CA ASN A 146 -7.73 -11.02 -15.86
C ASN A 146 -6.24 -10.63 -15.95
N GLU A 147 -5.64 -10.82 -17.12
CA GLU A 147 -4.30 -10.33 -17.41
C GLU A 147 -4.22 -8.80 -17.22
N ASP A 148 -3.12 -8.31 -16.62
CA ASP A 148 -2.85 -6.90 -16.28
C ASP A 148 -3.68 -6.30 -15.13
N TYR A 149 -4.49 -7.09 -14.44
CA TYR A 149 -5.33 -6.64 -13.33
C TYR A 149 -5.20 -7.52 -12.07
N PRO A 150 -5.38 -6.97 -10.86
CA PRO A 150 -5.55 -7.78 -9.66
C PRO A 150 -6.76 -8.73 -9.78
N PRO A 151 -6.78 -9.87 -9.08
CA PRO A 151 -5.82 -10.30 -8.04
C PRO A 151 -4.50 -10.87 -8.57
N LEU A 152 -3.43 -10.70 -7.77
CA LEU A 152 -2.08 -11.20 -8.08
C LEU A 152 -1.66 -12.25 -7.05
N ARG A 153 -1.05 -13.35 -7.49
CA ARG A 153 -0.25 -14.23 -6.64
C ARG A 153 1.22 -13.86 -6.77
N ILE A 154 1.89 -13.59 -5.66
CA ILE A 154 3.29 -13.17 -5.58
C ILE A 154 4.12 -14.32 -5.02
N GLY A 155 4.99 -14.88 -5.86
CA GLY A 155 5.93 -15.96 -5.54
C GLY A 155 7.26 -15.48 -4.94
N GLY A 156 7.61 -14.21 -5.16
CA GLY A 156 8.93 -13.67 -4.81
C GLY A 156 9.88 -13.63 -6.00
N GLY A 157 11.17 -13.89 -5.78
CA GLY A 157 12.14 -14.13 -6.86
C GLY A 157 12.80 -12.89 -7.46
N PHE A 158 12.43 -11.67 -7.03
CA PHE A 158 13.10 -10.47 -7.53
C PHE A 158 14.55 -10.43 -7.05
N THR A 159 15.48 -10.49 -8.01
CA THR A 159 16.93 -10.42 -7.78
C THR A 159 17.57 -9.17 -8.38
N GLY A 160 16.76 -8.36 -9.07
CA GLY A 160 17.19 -7.16 -9.75
C GLY A 160 17.48 -7.39 -11.23
N ALA A 161 17.59 -6.29 -11.98
CA ALA A 161 17.97 -6.31 -13.39
C ALA A 161 19.00 -5.20 -13.64
N ARG A 162 19.87 -5.40 -14.64
CA ARG A 162 20.82 -4.36 -15.08
C ARG A 162 20.09 -3.12 -15.61
N SER A 163 18.92 -3.32 -16.21
CA SER A 163 18.03 -2.28 -16.72
C SER A 163 16.59 -2.79 -16.63
N VAL A 164 15.67 -1.94 -16.20
CA VAL A 164 14.23 -2.19 -16.24
C VAL A 164 13.61 -1.17 -17.19
N TRP A 165 12.93 -1.65 -18.22
CA TRP A 165 12.24 -0.80 -19.18
C TRP A 165 10.80 -0.61 -18.74
N MET A 166 10.39 0.65 -18.61
CA MET A 166 9.03 1.02 -18.27
C MET A 166 8.55 2.05 -19.30
N ALA A 167 7.42 1.77 -19.94
CA ALA A 167 6.77 2.75 -20.79
C ALA A 167 6.22 3.88 -19.91
N ALA A 168 6.48 5.13 -20.29
CA ALA A 168 5.73 6.25 -19.77
C ALA A 168 4.31 6.16 -20.34
N SER A 169 3.35 5.72 -19.54
CA SER A 169 1.95 5.74 -19.96
C SER A 169 1.51 7.21 -20.07
N PRO A 170 0.89 7.65 -21.19
CA PRO A 170 0.25 8.95 -21.23
C PRO A 170 -0.84 8.95 -20.16
N ALA A 171 -0.73 9.83 -19.18
CA ALA A 171 -1.76 9.99 -18.16
C ALA A 171 -3.10 10.22 -18.86
N SER A 172 -3.99 9.23 -18.80
CA SER A 172 -5.38 9.39 -19.23
C SER A 172 -6.06 10.27 -18.17
N PHE A 173 -6.05 11.58 -18.41
CA PHE A 173 -6.86 12.54 -17.65
C PHE A 173 -8.32 12.48 -18.09
#